data_AF-A0A1M7SAC3-F1
#
_entry.id   AF-A0A1M7SAC3-F1
#
_cell.length_a   1.000
_cell.length_b   1.000
_cell.length_c   1.000
_cell.angle_alpha   90.00
_cell.angle_beta   90.00
_cell.angle_gamma   90.00
#
_symmetry.space_group_name_H-M   'P 1'
#
loop_
_entity.id
_entity.type
_entity.pdbx_description
1 polymer ?
#
loop_
_entity_poly.entity_id
_entity_poly.type
_entity_poly.pdbx_seq_one_letter_code
_entity_poly.pdbx_strand_id
1 'polypeptide(L)' 'MTPPVVPVSEIDRGIVEAHRDLGAARSTFAQFPSSAAITACQAAEARLDELLDLRFDRTTASSRPPAASAA' A
#
# COMPACT_ATOMS: atom_id res chain seq x y z
N MET A 1 -6.38 10.21 22.05
CA MET A 1 -5.09 10.07 21.35
C MET A 1 -5.41 10.08 19.86
N THR A 2 -5.10 11.17 19.16
CA THR A 2 -5.42 11.29 17.73
C THR A 2 -4.45 10.38 16.97
N PRO A 3 -4.93 9.41 16.17
CA PRO A 3 -4.03 8.56 15.40
C PRO A 3 -3.16 9.42 14.48
N PRO A 4 -1.87 9.09 14.31
CA PRO A 4 -1.01 9.84 13.40
C PRO A 4 -1.60 9.80 12.00
N VAL A 5 -1.92 10.97 11.46
CA VAL A 5 -2.38 11.13 10.08
C VAL A 5 -1.15 10.98 9.19
N VAL A 6 -0.98 9.78 8.61
CA VAL A 6 0.06 9.55 7.61
C VAL A 6 -0.21 10.43 6.39
N PRO A 7 0.73 11.29 5.97
CA PRO A 7 0.61 12.11 4.77
C PRO A 7 0.45 11.25 3.52
N VAL A 8 -0.37 11.70 2.57
CA VAL A 8 -0.57 11.02 1.28
C VAL A 8 0.76 10.80 0.53
N SER A 9 1.67 11.75 0.60
CA SER A 9 3.00 11.64 -0.01
C SER A 9 3.84 10.49 0.56
N GLU A 10 3.67 10.15 1.84
CA GLU A 10 4.34 9.01 2.45
C GLU A 10 3.73 7.69 1.98
N ILE A 11 2.42 7.64 1.80
CA ILE A 11 1.71 6.49 1.22
C ILE A 11 2.16 6.27 -0.22
N ASP A 12 2.19 7.34 -1.04
CA ASP A 12 2.62 7.28 -2.44
C ASP A 12 4.08 6.80 -2.56
N ARG A 13 4.97 7.29 -1.68
CA ARG A 13 6.34 6.79 -1.60
C ARG A 13 6.39 5.31 -1.23
N GLY A 14 5.61 4.90 -0.24
CA GLY A 14 5.50 3.49 0.17
C GLY A 14 5.05 2.59 -0.97
N ILE A 15 4.09 3.02 -1.80
CA ILE A 15 3.61 2.28 -2.98
C ILE A 15 4.74 2.06 -3.98
N VAL A 16 5.52 3.09 -4.28
CA VAL A 16 6.67 2.99 -5.21
C VAL A 16 7.73 2.02 -4.67
N GLU A 17 8.04 2.10 -3.37
CA GLU A 17 8.98 1.20 -2.71
C GLU A 17 8.47 -0.25 -2.74
N ALA A 18 7.20 -0.49 -2.40
CA ALA A 18 6.60 -1.83 -2.43
C ALA A 18 6.57 -2.44 -3.85
N HIS A 19 6.31 -1.63 -4.88
CA HIS A 19 6.40 -2.07 -6.28
C HIS A 19 7.82 -2.51 -6.66
N ARG A 20 8.83 -1.76 -6.21
CA ARG A 20 10.24 -2.10 -6.44
C ARG A 20 10.60 -3.42 -5.75
N ASP A 21 10.17 -3.59 -4.51
CA ASP A 21 10.43 -4.80 -3.72
C ASP A 21 9.75 -6.03 -4.35
N LEU A 22 8.51 -5.88 -4.82
CA LEU A 22 7.81 -6.93 -5.57
C LEU A 22 8.55 -7.30 -6.86
N GLY A 23 9.04 -6.31 -7.61
CA GLY A 23 9.85 -6.54 -8.81
C GLY A 23 11.13 -7.33 -8.51
N ALA A 24 11.80 -7.00 -7.40
CA ALA A 24 12.99 -7.72 -6.94
C ALA A 24 12.66 -9.16 -6.49
N ALA A 25 11.57 -9.35 -5.76
CA ALA A 25 11.11 -10.67 -5.33
C ALA A 25 10.75 -11.56 -6.52
N ARG A 26 10.02 -11.03 -7.51
CA ARG A 26 9.66 -11.77 -8.74
C ARG A 26 10.87 -12.10 -9.60
N SER A 27 11.82 -11.18 -9.71
CA SER A 27 13.10 -11.45 -10.40
C SER A 27 13.88 -12.58 -9.71
N THR A 28 13.92 -12.56 -8.38
CA THR A 28 14.55 -13.61 -7.57
C THR A 28 13.84 -14.95 -7.76
N PHE A 29 12.51 -14.98 -7.71
CA PHE A 29 11.72 -16.19 -7.93
C PHE A 29 11.93 -16.76 -9.35
N ALA A 30 12.00 -15.90 -10.37
CA ALA A 30 12.22 -16.31 -11.76
C ALA A 30 13.61 -16.96 -11.96
N GLN A 31 14.62 -16.51 -11.22
CA GLN A 31 15.97 -17.08 -11.27
C GLN A 31 16.13 -18.31 -10.37
N PHE A 32 15.54 -18.27 -9.18
CA PHE A 32 15.71 -19.26 -8.12
C PHE A 32 14.35 -19.60 -7.48
N PRO A 33 13.52 -20.41 -8.17
CA PRO A 33 12.19 -20.75 -7.68
C PRO A 33 12.29 -21.56 -6.39
N SER A 34 11.69 -21.03 -5.33
CA SER A 34 11.66 -21.64 -4.01
C SER A 34 10.42 -21.19 -3.24
N SER A 35 10.04 -21.96 -2.21
CA SER A 35 8.95 -21.56 -1.31
C SER A 35 9.23 -20.20 -0.64
N ALA A 36 10.48 -19.98 -0.22
CA ALA A 36 10.91 -18.70 0.35
C ALA A 36 10.74 -17.52 -0.63
N ALA A 37 11.10 -17.72 -1.90
CA ALA A 37 10.93 -16.69 -2.93
C ALA A 37 9.45 -16.42 -3.25
N ILE A 38 8.59 -17.45 -3.23
CA ILE A 38 7.13 -17.27 -3.35
C ILE A 38 6.57 -16.48 -2.16
N THR A 39 6.95 -16.83 -0.94
CA THR A 39 6.53 -16.10 0.27
C THR A 39 6.99 -14.65 0.24
N ALA A 40 8.19 -14.36 -0.27
CA ALA A 40 8.66 -13.00 -0.45
C ALA A 40 7.81 -12.21 -1.47
N CYS A 41 7.39 -12.85 -2.57
CA CYS A 41 6.47 -12.24 -3.53
C CYS A 41 5.12 -11.93 -2.87
N GLN A 42 4.53 -12.90 -2.17
CA GLN A 42 3.25 -12.76 -1.49
C GLN A 42 3.29 -11.65 -0.42
N ALA A 43 4.38 -11.57 0.35
CA ALA A 43 4.54 -10.54 1.37
C ALA A 43 4.66 -9.13 0.76
N ALA A 44 5.39 -9.00 -0.35
CA ALA A 44 5.50 -7.73 -1.07
C ALA A 44 4.17 -7.32 -1.73
N GLU A 45 3.41 -8.28 -2.28
CA GLU A 45 2.06 -8.07 -2.82
C GLU A 45 1.10 -7.61 -1.72
N ALA A 46 1.03 -8.32 -0.60
CA ALA A 46 0.17 -7.95 0.52
C ALA A 46 0.46 -6.53 1.03
N ARG A 47 1.74 -6.16 1.14
CA ARG A 47 2.14 -4.81 1.54
C ARG A 47 1.71 -3.75 0.52
N LEU A 48 1.81 -4.05 -0.77
CA LEU A 48 1.37 -3.14 -1.82
C LEU A 48 -0.14 -2.93 -1.76
N ASP A 49 -0.91 -4.01 -1.59
CA ASP A 49 -2.37 -3.95 -1.48
C ASP A 49 -2.81 -3.10 -0.28
N GLU A 50 -2.20 -3.31 0.90
CA GLU A 50 -2.46 -2.48 2.10
C GLU A 50 -2.24 -0.98 1.83
N LEU A 51 -1.17 -0.63 1.12
CA LEU A 51 -0.85 0.77 0.81
C LEU A 51 -1.83 1.37 -0.21
N LEU A 52 -2.27 0.58 -1.20
CA LEU A 52 -3.27 0.99 -2.17
C LEU A 52 -4.63 1.22 -1.51
N ASP A 53 -5.04 0.35 -0.58
CA ASP A 53 -6.25 0.51 0.22
C ASP A 53 -6.19 1.78 1.07
N LEU A 54 -5.08 2.02 1.77
CA LEU A 54 -4.87 3.26 2.54
C LEU A 54 -4.94 4.50 1.66
N ARG A 55 -4.39 4.45 0.44
CA ARG A 55 -4.43 5.55 -0.51
C ARG A 55 -5.85 5.82 -1.01
N PHE A 56 -6.60 4.75 -1.28
CA PHE A 56 -7.99 4.81 -1.67
C PHE A 56 -8.84 5.45 -0.56
N ASP A 57 -8.71 4.96 0.67
CA ASP A 57 -9.40 5.49 1.85
C ASP A 57 -9.12 6.98 2.08
N ARG A 58 -7.87 7.41 1.89
CA ARG A 58 -7.53 8.84 2.00
C ARG A 58 -8.20 9.68 0.92
N THR A 59 -8.27 9.16 -0.30
CA THR A 59 -8.91 9.86 -1.43
C THR A 59 -10.42 9.99 -1.22
N THR A 60 -11.06 8.92 -0.76
CA THR A 60 -12.51 8.89 -0.52
C THR A 60 -12.90 9.68 0.74
N ALA A 61 -12.11 9.61 1.81
CA ALA A 61 -12.30 10.43 3.01
C ALA A 61 -12.16 11.93 2.71
N SER A 62 -11.20 12.31 1.86
CA SER A 62 -11.02 13.71 1.46
C SER A 62 -12.11 14.24 0.54
N SER A 63 -12.81 13.34 -0.17
CA SER A 63 -13.90 13.69 -1.09
C SER A 63 -15.27 13.76 -0.41
N ARG A 64 -15.39 13.34 0.86
CA ARG A 64 -16.65 13.36 1.58
C ARG A 64 -17.04 14.82 1.88
N PRO A 65 -18.12 15.36 1.29
CA PRO A 65 -18.59 16.68 1.66
C PRO A 65 -18.94 16.67 3.15
N PRO A 66 -18.65 17.73 3.91
CA PRO A 66 -19.09 17.81 5.29
C PRO A 66 -20.61 17.64 5.28
N ALA A 67 -21.11 16.65 6.01
CA ALA A 67 -22.54 16.49 6.20
C ALA A 67 -23.06 17.81 6.75
N ALA A 68 -23.83 18.55 5.95
CA ALA A 68 -24.54 19.71 6.43
C ALA A 68 -25.46 19.21 7.55
N SER A 69 -25.10 19.50 8.80
CA SER A 69 -26.02 19.38 9.92
C SER A 69 -27.22 20.24 9.58
N ALA A 70 -28.30 19.60 9.16
CA ALA A 70 -29.61 20.22 9.07
C ALA A 70 -30.00 20.62 10.50
N ALA A 71 -30.07 21.93 10.73
CA ALA A 71 -30.63 22.54 11.93
C ALA A 71 -32.16 22.49 11.89
#